data_AF-A0A8J6NHM6-F1
#
_entry.id   AF-A0A8J6NHM6-F1
#
_cell.length_a   1.000
_cell.length_b   1.000
_cell.length_c   1.000
_cell.angle_alpha   90.00
_cell.angle_beta   90.00
_cell.angle_gamma   90.00
#
_symmetry.space_group_name_H-M   'P 1'
#
loop_
_entity.id
_entity.type
_entity.pdbx_description
1 polymer ?
#
loop_
_entity_poly.entity_id
_entity_poly.type
_entity_poly.pdbx_seq_one_letter_code
_entity_poly.pdbx_strand_id
1 'polypeptide(L)'
;MIIQYHRPKTLTEALTLISQPKTYPLGGGIKLTQFSEEEYAVVDLQALGLNNIQQKGNALDIGATSTLQSLLDSLHTPEALKKAIQHEASQNTRNSATIAGTLVASDGRSPFAMMMMGLDAKVSLSHSEKETESVQLGDLLPLREEMLENKLITQVSIPKNINAAYEYVARTKADKPIVCVALAQWAGGRTRLVIGGWGTSPSLAMDGKGAEGTEAAAKNACHDATDAWGSAEYRQDVAATLAQRCLAQIA
;
A
#
# COMPACT_ATOMS: atom_id res chain seq x y z
N MET A 1 7.27 -4.09 24.76
CA MET A 1 7.41 -5.54 24.96
C MET A 1 6.07 -6.25 24.77
N ILE A 2 6.04 -7.36 24.02
CA ILE A 2 4.82 -8.18 23.89
C ILE A 2 4.63 -8.96 25.19
N ILE A 3 3.53 -8.69 25.91
CA ILE A 3 3.22 -9.33 27.20
C ILE A 3 2.19 -10.45 27.07
N GLN A 4 1.36 -10.43 26.03
CA GLN A 4 0.34 -11.44 25.77
C GLN A 4 0.25 -11.72 24.26
N TYR A 5 -0.01 -12.98 23.92
CA TYR A 5 -0.08 -13.45 22.55
C TYR A 5 -1.34 -14.30 22.37
N HIS A 6 -2.19 -13.90 21.45
CA HIS A 6 -3.42 -14.58 21.09
C HIS A 6 -3.34 -15.04 19.64
N ARG A 7 -3.87 -16.23 19.34
CA ARG A 7 -4.01 -16.74 17.97
C ARG A 7 -5.46 -17.21 17.76
N PRO A 8 -6.40 -16.27 17.56
CA PRO A 8 -7.80 -16.59 17.37
C PRO A 8 -8.01 -17.42 16.10
N LYS A 9 -9.07 -18.23 16.11
CA LYS A 9 -9.45 -19.06 14.94
C LYS A 9 -10.61 -18.46 14.15
N THR A 10 -11.24 -17.42 14.67
CA THR A 10 -12.38 -16.76 14.02
C THR A 10 -12.17 -15.25 13.96
N LEU A 11 -12.79 -14.61 12.97
CA LEU A 11 -12.72 -13.16 12.82
C LEU A 11 -13.40 -12.46 14.00
N THR A 12 -14.52 -12.99 14.50
CA THR A 12 -15.20 -12.45 15.69
C THR A 12 -14.28 -12.42 16.92
N GLU A 13 -13.57 -13.52 17.18
CA GLU A 13 -12.62 -13.59 18.31
C GLU A 13 -11.47 -12.58 18.13
N ALA A 14 -10.93 -12.47 16.92
CA ALA A 14 -9.88 -11.49 16.62
C ALA A 14 -10.35 -10.05 16.85
N LEU A 15 -11.53 -9.69 16.36
CA LEU A 15 -12.13 -8.36 16.53
C LEU A 15 -12.43 -8.04 18.00
N THR A 16 -12.85 -9.05 18.78
CA THR A 16 -13.09 -8.90 20.22
C THR A 16 -11.79 -8.66 20.99
N LEU A 17 -10.68 -9.27 20.56
CA LEU A 17 -9.39 -9.09 21.22
C LEU A 17 -8.76 -7.74 20.89
N ILE A 18 -8.79 -7.30 19.63
CA ILE A 18 -8.17 -6.01 19.24
C ILE A 18 -8.91 -4.79 19.80
N SER A 19 -10.17 -4.94 20.24
CA SER A 19 -10.90 -3.86 20.91
C SER A 19 -10.45 -3.66 22.36
N GLN A 20 -9.63 -4.57 22.89
CA GLN A 20 -9.01 -4.40 24.19
C GLN A 20 -7.89 -3.36 24.12
N PRO A 21 -7.69 -2.56 25.18
CA PRO A 21 -6.62 -1.58 25.22
C PRO A 21 -5.25 -2.19 24.91
N LYS A 22 -4.42 -1.46 24.15
CA LYS A 22 -3.05 -1.85 23.82
C LYS A 22 -2.94 -3.27 23.24
N THR A 23 -3.90 -3.65 22.42
CA THR A 23 -3.92 -4.97 21.76
C THR A 23 -3.88 -4.76 20.26
N TYR A 24 -2.81 -5.23 19.62
CA TYR A 24 -2.56 -4.92 18.20
C TYR A 24 -2.69 -6.17 17.31
N PRO A 25 -3.27 -6.05 16.11
CA PRO A 25 -3.26 -7.12 15.14
C PRO A 25 -1.83 -7.41 14.66
N LEU A 26 -1.46 -8.69 14.66
CA LEU A 26 -0.18 -9.19 14.22
C LEU A 26 -0.35 -9.95 12.90
N GLY A 27 0.09 -9.31 11.82
CA GLY A 27 0.37 -9.96 10.54
C GLY A 27 1.81 -10.47 10.50
N GLY A 28 2.64 -9.86 9.65
CA GLY A 28 4.03 -10.26 9.44
C GLY A 28 5.05 -9.87 10.52
N GLY A 29 4.63 -9.15 11.56
CA GLY A 29 5.48 -8.71 12.67
C GLY A 29 6.48 -7.58 12.38
N ILE A 30 6.77 -7.24 11.12
CA ILE A 30 7.86 -6.30 10.73
C ILE A 30 7.90 -4.98 11.52
N LYS A 31 6.74 -4.35 11.73
CA LYS A 31 6.66 -3.08 12.46
C LYS A 31 6.60 -3.27 13.98
N LEU A 32 5.82 -4.24 14.44
CA LEU A 32 5.58 -4.48 15.87
C LEU A 32 6.80 -5.08 16.59
N THR A 33 7.63 -5.88 15.91
CA THR A 33 8.83 -6.47 16.50
C THR A 33 9.99 -5.48 16.65
N GLN A 34 9.81 -4.21 16.24
CA GLN A 34 10.78 -3.16 16.54
C GLN A 34 10.80 -2.91 18.05
N PHE A 35 11.98 -2.61 18.60
CA PHE A 35 12.12 -2.39 20.04
C PHE A 35 11.16 -1.29 20.52
N SER A 36 10.38 -1.61 21.56
CA SER A 36 9.48 -0.70 22.23
C SER A 36 9.43 -1.06 23.72
N GLU A 37 9.54 -0.03 24.56
CA GLU A 37 9.36 -0.15 26.01
C GLU A 37 7.89 -0.36 26.39
N GLU A 38 6.95 -0.05 25.49
CA GLU A 38 5.52 -0.17 25.77
C GLU A 38 5.08 -1.63 25.87
N GLU A 39 4.40 -1.99 26.95
CA GLU A 39 3.76 -3.29 27.11
C GLU A 39 2.43 -3.35 26.35
N TYR A 40 2.29 -4.36 25.48
CA TYR A 40 1.08 -4.55 24.67
C TYR A 40 0.83 -6.04 24.38
N ALA A 41 -0.42 -6.36 24.04
CA ALA A 41 -0.84 -7.68 23.58
C ALA A 41 -0.87 -7.74 22.05
N VAL A 42 -0.75 -8.94 21.49
CA VAL A 42 -0.85 -9.15 20.04
C VAL A 42 -1.85 -10.23 19.67
N VAL A 43 -2.52 -10.01 18.54
CA VAL A 43 -3.52 -10.92 17.97
C VAL A 43 -3.01 -11.42 16.63
N ASP A 44 -2.44 -12.63 16.59
CA ASP A 44 -1.91 -13.26 15.38
C ASP A 44 -3.03 -13.69 14.44
N LEU A 45 -3.05 -13.10 13.25
CA LEU A 45 -4.08 -13.30 12.25
C LEU A 45 -3.85 -14.51 11.33
N GLN A 46 -2.74 -15.25 11.48
CA GLN A 46 -2.36 -16.36 10.59
C GLN A 46 -3.40 -17.49 10.55
N ALA A 47 -4.10 -17.75 11.66
CA ALA A 47 -5.08 -18.83 11.76
C ALA A 47 -6.45 -18.47 11.15
N LEU A 48 -6.65 -17.24 10.65
CA LEU A 48 -7.92 -16.75 10.11
C LEU A 48 -8.14 -17.09 8.62
N GLY A 49 -7.13 -17.63 7.93
CA GLY A 49 -7.25 -17.97 6.50
C GLY A 49 -7.35 -16.77 5.56
N LEU A 50 -6.88 -15.58 5.99
CA LEU A 50 -6.91 -14.34 5.21
C LEU A 50 -5.73 -14.20 4.23
N ASN A 51 -5.21 -15.31 3.71
CA ASN A 51 -3.97 -15.39 2.91
C ASN A 51 -4.21 -15.86 1.47
N ASN A 52 -5.45 -15.85 1.00
CA ASN A 52 -5.79 -16.26 -0.35
C ASN A 52 -5.63 -15.11 -1.35
N ILE A 53 -5.09 -15.40 -2.54
CA ILE A 53 -4.99 -14.46 -3.66
C ILE A 53 -5.73 -15.09 -4.83
N GLN A 54 -6.81 -14.44 -5.29
CA GLN A 54 -7.68 -15.01 -6.30
C GLN A 54 -8.25 -13.96 -7.25
N GLN A 55 -8.49 -14.36 -8.49
CA GLN A 55 -9.23 -13.52 -9.42
C GLN A 55 -10.73 -13.68 -9.18
N LYS A 56 -11.44 -12.56 -9.07
CA LYS A 56 -12.90 -12.52 -8.95
C LYS A 56 -13.46 -11.51 -9.94
N GLY A 57 -14.05 -12.01 -11.03
CA GLY A 57 -14.55 -11.17 -12.11
C GLY A 57 -13.45 -10.27 -12.70
N ASN A 58 -13.63 -8.94 -12.59
CA ASN A 58 -12.70 -7.94 -13.09
C ASN A 58 -11.75 -7.38 -12.00
N ALA A 59 -11.56 -8.12 -10.90
CA ALA A 59 -10.64 -7.73 -9.83
C ALA A 59 -9.72 -8.89 -9.42
N LEU A 60 -8.57 -8.53 -8.84
CA LEU A 60 -7.69 -9.42 -8.09
C LEU A 60 -7.92 -9.15 -6.61
N ASP A 61 -8.50 -10.12 -5.92
CA ASP A 61 -8.73 -10.10 -4.49
C ASP A 61 -7.52 -10.71 -3.78
N ILE A 62 -7.00 -9.98 -2.80
CA ILE A 62 -5.76 -10.27 -2.09
C ILE A 62 -6.08 -10.27 -0.60
N GLY A 63 -5.97 -11.43 0.05
CA GLY A 63 -6.21 -11.55 1.48
C GLY A 63 -5.20 -10.73 2.29
N ALA A 64 -5.65 -10.13 3.39
CA ALA A 64 -4.87 -9.22 4.22
C ALA A 64 -3.54 -9.82 4.76
N THR A 65 -3.53 -11.12 5.07
CA THR A 65 -2.37 -11.84 5.61
C THR A 65 -1.55 -12.54 4.54
N SER A 66 -1.88 -12.37 3.26
CA SER A 66 -0.99 -12.76 2.15
C SER A 66 0.33 -12.03 2.30
N THR A 67 1.45 -12.67 1.97
CA THR A 67 2.78 -12.03 2.06
C THR A 67 3.07 -11.22 0.80
N LEU A 68 3.93 -10.19 0.90
CA LEU A 68 4.41 -9.46 -0.26
C LEU A 68 5.04 -10.41 -1.29
N GLN A 69 5.79 -11.41 -0.84
CA GLN A 69 6.38 -12.39 -1.74
C GLN A 69 5.31 -13.25 -2.44
N SER A 70 4.28 -13.71 -1.74
CA SER A 70 3.17 -14.46 -2.37
C SER A 70 2.43 -13.65 -3.44
N LEU A 71 2.26 -12.35 -3.21
CA LEU A 71 1.68 -11.46 -4.21
C LEU A 71 2.63 -11.25 -5.38
N LEU A 72 3.93 -11.09 -5.16
CA LEU A 72 4.92 -10.98 -6.22
C LEU A 72 4.92 -12.21 -7.14
N ASP A 73 4.88 -13.41 -6.53
CA ASP A 73 4.94 -14.69 -7.25
C ASP A 73 3.62 -15.06 -7.95
N SER A 74 2.51 -14.39 -7.60
CA SER A 74 1.23 -14.60 -8.27
C SER A 74 1.30 -14.22 -9.75
N LEU A 75 0.83 -15.13 -10.60
CA LEU A 75 0.73 -14.95 -12.05
C LEU A 75 -0.21 -13.80 -12.43
N HIS A 76 -1.08 -13.37 -11.50
CA HIS A 76 -2.10 -12.37 -11.74
C HIS A 76 -1.68 -10.96 -11.33
N THR A 77 -0.49 -10.82 -10.74
CA THR A 77 0.03 -9.54 -10.28
C THR A 77 0.60 -8.77 -11.46
N PRO A 78 0.18 -7.50 -11.68
CA PRO A 78 0.74 -6.67 -12.74
C PRO A 78 2.26 -6.48 -12.59
N GLU A 79 2.98 -6.44 -13.70
CA GLU A 79 4.45 -6.33 -13.69
C GLU A 79 4.94 -5.05 -12.98
N ALA A 80 4.24 -3.92 -13.15
CA ALA A 80 4.56 -2.70 -12.40
C ALA A 80 4.42 -2.87 -10.88
N LEU A 81 3.42 -3.64 -10.42
CA LEU A 81 3.25 -3.96 -9.01
C LEU A 81 4.33 -4.92 -8.51
N LYS A 82 4.76 -5.90 -9.32
CA LYS A 82 5.90 -6.76 -8.98
C LYS A 82 7.18 -5.94 -8.78
N LYS A 83 7.47 -4.99 -9.68
CA LYS A 83 8.61 -4.07 -9.55
C LYS A 83 8.53 -3.24 -8.26
N ALA A 84 7.36 -2.69 -7.96
CA ALA A 84 7.13 -1.93 -6.72
C ALA A 84 7.33 -2.80 -5.47
N ILE A 85 6.82 -4.04 -5.46
CA ILE A 85 7.02 -4.98 -4.34
C ILE A 85 8.50 -5.33 -4.18
N GLN A 86 9.23 -5.57 -5.27
CA GLN A 86 10.67 -5.85 -5.22
C GLN A 86 11.47 -4.69 -4.62
N HIS A 87 11.05 -3.46 -4.88
CA HIS A 87 11.69 -2.25 -4.36
C HIS A 87 11.26 -1.93 -2.92
N GLU A 88 10.04 -2.29 -2.51
CA GLU A 88 9.53 -2.07 -1.15
C GLU A 88 10.42 -2.69 -0.08
N ALA A 89 10.84 -3.95 -0.28
CA ALA A 89 11.60 -4.67 0.72
C ALA A 89 12.44 -5.82 0.15
N SER A 90 13.46 -6.24 0.90
CA SER A 90 14.26 -7.43 0.60
C SER A 90 13.43 -8.71 0.59
N GLN A 91 13.90 -9.77 -0.09
CA GLN A 91 13.17 -11.05 -0.13
C GLN A 91 12.86 -11.61 1.27
N ASN A 92 13.79 -11.52 2.22
CA ASN A 92 13.58 -11.96 3.60
C ASN A 92 12.43 -11.21 4.27
N THR A 93 12.39 -9.89 4.09
CA THR A 93 11.29 -9.08 4.61
C THR A 93 9.98 -9.41 3.91
N ARG A 94 9.98 -9.58 2.59
CA ARG A 94 8.77 -9.88 1.80
C ARG A 94 8.15 -11.25 2.12
N ASN A 95 8.96 -12.21 2.56
CA ASN A 95 8.48 -13.53 2.98
C ASN A 95 7.63 -13.46 4.26
N SER A 96 7.82 -12.45 5.09
CA SER A 96 7.07 -12.27 6.34
C SER A 96 6.07 -11.12 6.26
N ALA A 97 6.40 -10.02 5.58
CA ALA A 97 5.57 -8.83 5.48
C ALA A 97 4.24 -9.14 4.80
N THR A 98 3.15 -8.92 5.51
CA THR A 98 1.77 -9.12 5.02
C THR A 98 1.25 -7.89 4.30
N ILE A 99 0.38 -8.06 3.31
CA ILE A 99 -0.22 -6.97 2.53
C ILE A 99 -0.83 -5.88 3.40
N ALA A 100 -1.75 -6.24 4.31
CA ALA A 100 -2.37 -5.26 5.20
C ALA A 100 -1.35 -4.61 6.14
N GLY A 101 -0.48 -5.41 6.75
CA GLY A 101 0.56 -4.91 7.65
C GLY A 101 1.51 -3.90 6.97
N THR A 102 1.88 -4.13 5.71
CA THR A 102 2.69 -3.19 4.93
C THR A 102 1.94 -1.89 4.63
N LEU A 103 0.65 -1.97 4.26
CA LEU A 103 -0.15 -0.76 4.02
C LEU A 103 -0.32 0.08 5.29
N VAL A 104 -0.62 -0.55 6.43
CA VAL A 104 -0.80 0.13 7.71
C VAL A 104 0.51 0.77 8.20
N ALA A 105 1.63 0.08 8.03
CA ALA A 105 2.95 0.57 8.45
C ALA A 105 3.62 1.49 7.42
N SER A 106 2.98 1.74 6.28
CA SER A 106 3.57 2.53 5.19
C SER A 106 3.67 4.02 5.53
N ASP A 107 4.65 4.65 4.89
CA ASP A 107 4.78 6.11 4.79
C ASP A 107 4.68 6.51 3.31
N GLY A 108 4.72 7.81 3.02
CA GLY A 108 4.66 8.27 1.63
C GLY A 108 5.86 7.85 0.79
N ARG A 109 6.89 7.24 1.38
CA ARG A 109 8.05 6.66 0.68
C ARG A 109 7.87 5.19 0.31
N SER A 110 6.75 4.54 0.64
CA SER A 110 6.49 3.12 0.29
C SER A 110 6.15 2.96 -1.20
N PRO A 111 7.01 2.30 -2.01
CA PRO A 111 6.65 1.91 -3.38
C PRO A 111 5.36 1.10 -3.46
N PHE A 112 5.14 0.17 -2.52
CA PHE A 112 3.99 -0.72 -2.54
C PHE A 112 2.69 0.04 -2.29
N ALA A 113 2.60 0.83 -1.22
CA ALA A 113 1.39 1.60 -0.92
C ALA A 113 1.05 2.59 -2.03
N MET A 114 2.08 3.24 -2.59
CA MET A 114 1.95 4.17 -3.72
C MET A 114 1.40 3.48 -4.97
N MET A 115 1.96 2.31 -5.32
CA MET A 115 1.48 1.55 -6.48
C MET A 115 0.06 1.02 -6.28
N MET A 116 -0.29 0.51 -5.09
CA MET A 116 -1.65 0.05 -4.80
C MET A 116 -2.65 1.20 -4.90
N MET A 117 -2.29 2.40 -4.43
CA MET A 117 -3.12 3.59 -4.57
C MET A 117 -3.26 4.01 -6.05
N GLY A 118 -2.17 3.92 -6.83
CA GLY A 118 -2.19 4.15 -8.28
C GLY A 118 -3.09 3.19 -9.03
N LEU A 119 -3.19 1.94 -8.57
CA LEU A 119 -4.08 0.92 -9.14
C LEU A 119 -5.54 1.04 -8.69
N ASP A 120 -5.93 2.08 -7.94
CA ASP A 120 -7.29 2.22 -7.39
C ASP A 120 -7.69 1.05 -6.49
N ALA A 121 -6.76 0.62 -5.63
CA ALA A 121 -7.01 -0.43 -4.66
C ALA A 121 -8.11 -0.05 -3.67
N LYS A 122 -9.01 -1.00 -3.43
CA LYS A 122 -10.03 -0.95 -2.37
C LYS A 122 -9.65 -1.86 -1.23
N VAL A 123 -9.94 -1.43 -0.01
CA VAL A 123 -9.67 -2.17 1.22
C VAL A 123 -10.99 -2.53 1.87
N SER A 124 -11.15 -3.80 2.23
CA SER A 124 -12.27 -4.30 3.01
C SER A 124 -11.93 -4.21 4.50
N LEU A 125 -12.65 -3.37 5.23
CA LEU A 125 -12.53 -3.21 6.67
C LEU A 125 -13.68 -3.94 7.35
N SER A 126 -13.37 -4.87 8.24
CA SER A 126 -14.35 -5.61 9.01
C SER A 126 -14.39 -5.08 10.44
N HIS A 127 -15.58 -4.71 10.90
CA HIS A 127 -15.86 -4.35 12.30
C HIS A 127 -16.54 -5.51 13.05
N SER A 128 -17.28 -6.35 12.32
CA SER A 128 -17.83 -7.63 12.78
C SER A 128 -17.80 -8.62 11.62
N GLU A 129 -18.13 -9.89 11.87
CA GLU A 129 -18.24 -10.89 10.79
C GLU A 129 -19.29 -10.55 9.72
N LYS A 130 -20.30 -9.74 10.08
CA LYS A 130 -21.41 -9.39 9.18
C LYS A 130 -21.28 -8.00 8.56
N GLU A 131 -20.42 -7.16 9.12
CA GLU A 131 -20.26 -5.77 8.71
C GLU A 131 -18.86 -5.56 8.16
N THR A 132 -18.80 -5.50 6.82
CA THR A 132 -17.58 -5.16 6.09
C THR A 132 -17.86 -3.95 5.21
N GLU A 133 -17.08 -2.90 5.41
CA GLU A 133 -17.10 -1.71 4.55
C GLU A 133 -15.96 -1.77 3.55
N SER A 134 -16.18 -1.20 2.37
CA SER A 134 -15.15 -1.07 1.33
C SER A 134 -14.73 0.38 1.23
N VAL A 135 -13.45 0.67 1.45
CA VAL A 135 -12.87 2.01 1.44
C VAL A 135 -11.80 2.09 0.36
N GLN A 136 -11.66 3.23 -0.31
CA GLN A 136 -10.54 3.43 -1.23
C GLN A 136 -9.23 3.60 -0.46
N LEU A 137 -8.16 2.98 -0.94
CA LEU A 137 -6.87 3.04 -0.25
C LEU A 137 -6.35 4.48 -0.10
N GLY A 138 -6.61 5.34 -1.08
CA GLY A 138 -6.24 6.75 -1.02
C GLY A 138 -6.94 7.55 0.09
N ASP A 139 -8.15 7.14 0.47
CA ASP A 139 -8.90 7.76 1.58
C ASP A 139 -8.46 7.17 2.93
N LEU A 140 -8.12 5.87 2.92
CA LEU A 140 -7.65 5.16 4.11
C LEU A 140 -6.28 5.66 4.58
N LEU A 141 -5.29 5.79 3.69
CA LEU A 141 -3.89 6.03 4.09
C LEU A 141 -3.71 7.28 4.96
N PRO A 142 -4.29 8.45 4.65
CA PRO A 142 -4.16 9.65 5.48
C PRO A 142 -4.86 9.55 6.85
N LEU A 143 -5.94 8.75 6.93
CA LEU A 143 -6.81 8.66 8.10
C LEU A 143 -6.72 7.29 8.81
N ARG A 144 -5.70 6.49 8.48
CA ARG A 144 -5.62 5.06 8.87
C ARG A 144 -5.67 4.81 10.37
N GLU A 145 -5.16 5.72 11.19
CA GLU A 145 -5.19 5.58 12.65
C GLU A 145 -6.62 5.61 13.20
N GLU A 146 -7.44 6.54 12.71
CA GLU A 146 -8.86 6.68 13.06
C GLU A 146 -9.70 5.59 12.37
N MET A 147 -9.50 5.40 11.06
CA MET A 147 -10.33 4.49 10.28
C MET A 147 -10.16 3.02 10.66
N LEU A 148 -9.01 2.63 11.22
CA LEU A 148 -8.72 1.26 11.64
C LEU A 148 -8.97 1.03 13.14
N GLU A 149 -9.44 2.04 13.87
CA GLU A 149 -9.80 1.87 15.27
C GLU A 149 -10.85 0.76 15.41
N ASN A 150 -10.52 -0.31 16.15
CA ASN A 150 -11.36 -1.49 16.35
C ASN A 150 -11.84 -2.17 15.05
N LYS A 151 -11.07 -2.06 13.96
CA LYS A 151 -11.36 -2.71 12.68
C LYS A 151 -10.15 -3.47 12.15
N LEU A 152 -10.40 -4.48 11.31
CA LEU A 152 -9.36 -5.22 10.61
C LEU A 152 -9.49 -5.06 9.10
N ILE A 153 -8.36 -4.82 8.45
CA ILE A 153 -8.27 -5.06 7.01
C ILE A 153 -8.32 -6.58 6.81
N THR A 154 -9.32 -7.06 6.08
CA THR A 154 -9.48 -8.50 5.78
C THR A 154 -9.11 -8.84 4.34
N GLN A 155 -9.29 -7.90 3.42
CA GLN A 155 -8.99 -8.07 2.01
C GLN A 155 -8.60 -6.74 1.36
N VAL A 156 -7.78 -6.80 0.32
CA VAL A 156 -7.49 -5.71 -0.61
C VAL A 156 -7.86 -6.17 -2.01
N SER A 157 -8.53 -5.32 -2.79
CA SER A 157 -8.96 -5.64 -4.16
C SER A 157 -8.41 -4.61 -5.12
N ILE A 158 -7.76 -5.06 -6.20
CA ILE A 158 -7.31 -4.20 -7.30
C ILE A 158 -8.07 -4.53 -8.59
N PRO A 159 -8.51 -3.55 -9.38
CA PRO A 159 -9.12 -3.81 -10.67
C PRO A 159 -8.11 -4.45 -11.64
N LYS A 160 -8.62 -5.25 -12.57
CA LYS A 160 -7.84 -5.91 -13.64
C LYS A 160 -7.83 -5.06 -14.91
N ASN A 161 -7.00 -5.49 -15.86
CA ASN A 161 -6.92 -4.93 -17.22
C ASN A 161 -6.53 -3.44 -17.20
N ILE A 162 -5.51 -3.12 -16.40
CA ILE A 162 -4.94 -1.79 -16.25
C ILE A 162 -3.53 -1.81 -16.83
N ASN A 163 -3.22 -0.86 -17.72
CA ASN A 163 -1.84 -0.60 -18.11
C ASN A 163 -1.22 0.27 -17.03
N ALA A 164 -0.14 -0.21 -16.41
CA ALA A 164 0.48 0.51 -15.32
C ALA A 164 2.00 0.51 -15.43
N ALA A 165 2.61 1.60 -14.96
CA ALA A 165 4.05 1.78 -14.90
C ALA A 165 4.47 2.29 -13.52
N TYR A 166 5.70 1.95 -13.15
CA TYR A 166 6.33 2.31 -11.89
C TYR A 166 7.76 2.78 -12.17
N GLU A 167 8.07 4.00 -11.76
CA GLU A 167 9.40 4.62 -11.92
C GLU A 167 9.83 5.31 -10.62
N TYR A 168 11.13 5.40 -10.38
CA TYR A 168 11.66 5.99 -9.16
C TYR A 168 13.07 6.56 -9.30
N VAL A 169 13.44 7.40 -8.33
CA VAL A 169 14.81 7.82 -8.05
C VAL A 169 15.11 7.60 -6.58
N ALA A 170 16.24 6.95 -6.31
CA ALA A 170 16.79 6.70 -4.99
C ALA A 170 18.32 6.84 -5.04
N ARG A 171 18.98 6.97 -3.88
CA ARG A 171 20.46 7.09 -3.83
C ARG A 171 21.14 5.80 -4.25
N THR A 172 20.57 4.65 -3.86
CA THR A 172 20.96 3.32 -4.29
C THR A 172 19.72 2.52 -4.69
N LYS A 173 19.90 1.41 -5.42
CA LYS A 173 18.77 0.59 -5.89
C LYS A 173 17.90 0.00 -4.75
N ALA A 174 18.45 -0.11 -3.55
CA ALA A 174 17.77 -0.70 -2.39
C ALA A 174 17.29 0.33 -1.36
N ASP A 175 17.64 1.61 -1.53
CA ASP A 175 17.13 2.68 -0.66
C ASP A 175 15.65 2.94 -0.94
N LYS A 176 14.89 3.31 0.10
CA LYS A 176 13.57 3.91 -0.11
C LYS A 176 13.67 5.09 -1.08
N PRO A 177 12.70 5.26 -2.01
CA PRO A 177 12.74 6.30 -3.01
C PRO A 177 12.83 7.69 -2.38
N ILE A 178 13.57 8.57 -3.05
CA ILE A 178 13.46 10.03 -2.87
C ILE A 178 12.20 10.48 -3.59
N VAL A 179 11.97 10.01 -4.83
CA VAL A 179 10.72 10.22 -5.58
C VAL A 179 10.35 8.90 -6.24
N CYS A 180 9.07 8.53 -6.21
CA CYS A 180 8.54 7.44 -7.02
C CYS A 180 7.19 7.82 -7.60
N VAL A 181 6.87 7.26 -8.76
CA VAL A 181 5.66 7.56 -9.51
C VAL A 181 5.01 6.25 -9.95
N ALA A 182 3.72 6.12 -9.70
CA ALA A 182 2.86 5.13 -10.32
C ALA A 182 1.92 5.83 -11.27
N LEU A 183 1.79 5.27 -12.46
CA LEU A 183 0.82 5.72 -13.44
C LEU A 183 0.02 4.51 -13.88
N ALA A 184 -1.30 4.64 -13.85
CA ALA A 184 -2.23 3.61 -14.26
C ALA A 184 -3.21 4.19 -15.28
N GLN A 185 -3.52 3.42 -16.32
CA GLN A 185 -4.52 3.77 -17.32
C GLN A 185 -5.47 2.59 -17.55
N TRP A 186 -6.77 2.88 -17.45
CA TRP A 186 -7.84 1.91 -17.66
C TRP A 186 -8.36 1.97 -19.09
N ALA A 187 -8.98 0.87 -19.53
CA ALA A 187 -9.83 0.87 -20.72
C ALA A 187 -10.87 1.99 -20.63
N GLY A 188 -10.95 2.84 -21.65
CA GLY A 188 -11.77 4.06 -21.66
C GLY A 188 -11.00 5.37 -21.40
N GLY A 189 -9.70 5.27 -21.13
CA GLY A 189 -8.79 6.41 -21.08
C GLY A 189 -8.77 7.16 -19.74
N ARG A 190 -9.32 6.59 -18.66
CA ARG A 190 -9.05 7.11 -17.30
C ARG A 190 -7.56 6.88 -17.01
N THR A 191 -6.86 7.92 -16.57
CA THR A 191 -5.47 7.88 -16.16
C THR A 191 -5.36 8.38 -14.74
N ARG A 192 -4.60 7.67 -13.91
CA ARG A 192 -4.31 8.03 -12.53
C ARG A 192 -2.80 8.13 -12.33
N LEU A 193 -2.38 9.22 -11.69
CA LEU A 193 -1.00 9.51 -11.33
C LEU A 193 -0.90 9.63 -9.81
N VAL A 194 -0.06 8.80 -9.20
CA VAL A 194 0.24 8.85 -7.76
C VAL A 194 1.74 9.01 -7.59
N ILE A 195 2.13 9.84 -6.63
CA ILE A 195 3.52 10.20 -6.37
C ILE A 195 3.83 9.92 -4.91
N GLY A 196 4.95 9.25 -4.68
CA GLY A 196 5.51 9.02 -3.36
C GLY A 196 6.92 9.60 -3.26
N GLY A 197 7.48 9.53 -2.06
CA GLY A 197 8.82 9.96 -1.75
C GLY A 197 8.95 10.84 -0.51
N TRP A 198 7.84 11.32 0.06
CA TRP A 198 7.82 12.17 1.25
C TRP A 198 6.53 11.98 2.04
N GLY A 199 6.47 12.56 3.24
CA GLY A 199 5.25 12.63 4.03
C GLY A 199 4.77 11.29 4.60
N THR A 200 3.58 11.31 5.16
CA THR A 200 2.97 10.19 5.89
C THR A 200 2.17 9.24 4.99
N SER A 201 1.90 9.63 3.74
CA SER A 201 1.21 8.83 2.73
C SER A 201 1.55 9.33 1.30
N PRO A 202 1.40 8.49 0.27
CA PRO A 202 1.54 8.91 -1.13
C PRO A 202 0.46 9.91 -1.53
N SER A 203 0.75 10.77 -2.51
CA SER A 203 -0.14 11.83 -2.98
C SER A 203 -0.79 11.47 -4.31
N LEU A 204 -2.11 11.63 -4.39
CA LEU A 204 -2.85 11.56 -5.66
C LEU A 204 -2.63 12.86 -6.43
N ALA A 205 -1.83 12.81 -7.50
CA ALA A 205 -1.53 13.99 -8.30
C ALA A 205 -2.59 14.24 -9.39
N MET A 206 -3.14 13.16 -9.97
CA MET A 206 -4.15 13.25 -11.04
C MET A 206 -5.03 12.02 -11.05
N ASP A 207 -6.33 12.19 -11.30
CA ASP A 207 -7.26 11.13 -11.67
C ASP A 207 -8.31 11.72 -12.62
N GLY A 208 -8.28 11.32 -13.89
CA GLY A 208 -9.10 11.95 -14.92
C GLY A 208 -9.02 11.26 -16.26
N LYS A 209 -9.68 11.83 -17.27
CA LYS A 209 -9.66 11.29 -18.65
C LYS A 209 -8.46 11.83 -19.41
N GLY A 210 -7.75 10.95 -20.10
CA GLY A 210 -6.54 11.28 -20.88
C GLY A 210 -5.29 11.36 -20.02
N ALA A 211 -4.16 11.65 -20.67
CA ALA A 211 -2.86 11.83 -20.02
C ALA A 211 -2.36 13.29 -20.09
N GLU A 212 -3.19 14.19 -20.62
CA GLU A 212 -2.86 15.61 -20.71
C GLU A 212 -2.73 16.22 -19.31
N GLY A 213 -1.70 17.04 -19.11
CA GLY A 213 -1.45 17.68 -17.82
C GLY A 213 -0.73 16.81 -16.77
N THR A 214 -0.38 15.55 -17.09
CA THR A 214 0.35 14.66 -16.17
C THR A 214 1.62 15.31 -15.60
N GLU A 215 2.39 16.02 -16.42
CA GLU A 215 3.61 16.72 -15.98
C GLU A 215 3.31 17.85 -14.98
N ALA A 216 2.32 18.68 -15.28
CA ALA A 216 1.92 19.80 -14.43
C ALA A 216 1.35 19.30 -13.11
N ALA A 217 0.52 18.26 -13.15
CA ALA A 217 0.01 17.58 -11.97
C ALA A 217 1.15 17.02 -11.11
N ALA A 218 2.18 16.44 -11.73
CA ALA A 218 3.34 15.91 -11.01
C ALA A 218 4.12 16.99 -10.26
N LYS A 219 4.35 18.13 -10.91
CA LYS A 219 4.98 19.30 -10.29
C LYS A 219 4.12 19.82 -9.14
N ASN A 220 2.85 20.09 -9.38
CA ASN A 220 1.95 20.65 -8.38
C ASN A 220 1.85 19.78 -7.11
N ALA A 221 1.78 18.45 -7.28
CA ALA A 221 1.75 17.53 -6.15
C ALA A 221 3.01 17.60 -5.27
N CYS A 222 4.15 18.02 -5.81
CA CYS A 222 5.43 18.13 -5.10
C CYS A 222 5.74 19.56 -4.60
N HIS A 223 4.81 20.52 -4.72
CA HIS A 223 5.06 21.95 -4.46
C HIS A 223 5.65 22.23 -3.08
N ASP A 224 5.15 21.56 -2.04
CA ASP A 224 5.59 21.72 -0.65
C ASP A 224 6.31 20.47 -0.10
N ALA A 225 6.83 19.62 -0.99
CA ALA A 225 7.36 18.31 -0.62
C ALA A 225 8.79 18.32 -0.04
N THR A 226 9.21 19.39 0.64
CA THR A 226 10.58 19.47 1.19
C THR A 226 10.72 18.61 2.45
N ASP A 227 11.75 17.77 2.49
CA ASP A 227 12.14 17.01 3.67
C ASP A 227 13.66 16.79 3.73
N ALA A 228 14.13 15.96 4.67
CA ALA A 228 15.56 15.66 4.85
C ALA A 228 16.21 14.93 3.65
N TRP A 229 15.43 14.44 2.68
CA TRP A 229 15.91 13.63 1.55
C TRP A 229 15.96 14.40 0.23
N GLY A 230 15.19 15.48 0.10
CA GLY A 230 15.18 16.32 -1.10
C GLY A 230 14.31 17.56 -0.96
N SER A 231 14.70 18.62 -1.67
CA SER A 231 13.90 19.85 -1.76
C SER A 231 12.65 19.65 -2.61
N ALA A 232 11.63 20.47 -2.37
CA ALA A 232 10.43 20.50 -3.21
C ALA A 232 10.75 20.79 -4.69
N GLU A 233 11.67 21.72 -4.96
CA GLU A 233 12.13 22.04 -6.31
C GLU A 233 12.69 20.80 -7.04
N TYR A 234 13.61 20.08 -6.39
CA TYR A 234 14.15 18.84 -6.94
C TYR A 234 13.06 17.80 -7.21
N ARG A 235 12.11 17.64 -6.28
CA ARG A 235 11.02 16.67 -6.40
C ARG A 235 10.06 17.03 -7.54
N GLN A 236 9.76 18.31 -7.75
CA GLN A 236 8.94 18.78 -8.87
C GLN A 236 9.53 18.37 -10.22
N ASP A 237 10.82 18.61 -10.43
CA ASP A 237 11.50 18.28 -11.68
C ASP A 237 11.62 16.78 -11.92
N VAL A 238 11.99 16.02 -10.87
CA VAL A 238 12.13 14.58 -10.96
C VAL A 238 10.77 13.91 -11.15
N ALA A 239 9.74 14.31 -10.41
CA ALA A 239 8.41 13.73 -10.53
C ALA A 239 7.83 13.92 -11.93
N ALA A 240 7.98 15.10 -12.53
CA ALA A 240 7.62 15.37 -13.92
C ALA A 240 8.33 14.42 -14.89
N THR A 241 9.64 14.26 -14.74
CA THR A 241 10.45 13.36 -15.59
C THR A 241 10.01 11.90 -15.46
N LEU A 242 9.80 11.42 -14.23
CA LEU A 242 9.36 10.05 -13.98
C LEU A 242 7.95 9.80 -14.51
N ALA A 243 7.04 10.77 -14.39
CA ALA A 243 5.69 10.67 -14.94
C ALA A 243 5.70 10.52 -16.46
N GLN A 244 6.56 11.26 -17.17
CA GLN A 244 6.75 11.11 -18.62
C GLN A 244 7.32 9.73 -19.00
N ARG A 245 8.28 9.21 -18.22
CA ARG A 245 8.81 7.84 -18.42
C ARG A 245 7.73 6.78 -18.22
N CYS A 246 6.87 6.96 -17.23
CA CYS A 246 5.73 6.07 -17.02
C CYS A 246 4.75 6.12 -18.20
N LEU A 247 4.42 7.31 -18.71
CA LEU A 247 3.56 7.46 -19.89
C LEU A 247 4.13 6.73 -21.11
N ALA A 248 5.43 6.88 -21.37
CA ALA A 248 6.09 6.20 -22.49
C ALA A 248 6.08 4.66 -22.38
N GLN A 249 5.90 4.09 -21.18
CA GLN A 249 5.82 2.63 -20.97
C GLN A 249 4.42 2.05 -21.16
N ILE A 250 3.38 2.87 -21.03
CA ILE A 250 1.98 2.42 -21.12
C ILE A 250 1.25 2.89 -22.38
N ALA A 251 1.91 3.76 -23.16
CA ALA A 251 1.43 4.28 -24.45
C ALA A 251 1.51 3.23 -25.57
#